data_AF-A0A8T4Q6L7-F1
#
_entry.id   AF-A0A8T4Q6L7-F1
#
_cell.length_a   1.000
_cell.length_b   1.000
_cell.length_c   1.000
_cell.angle_alpha   90.00
_cell.angle_beta   90.00
_cell.angle_gamma   90.00
#
_symmetry.space_group_name_H-M   'P 1'
#
loop_
_entity.id
_entity.type
_entity.pdbx_description
1 polymer ?
#
loop_
_entity_poly.entity_id
_entity_poly.type
_entity_poly.pdbx_seq_one_letter_code
_entity_poly.pdbx_strand_id
1 'polypeptide(L)' 'MENRKGEMTIETLIGFALLIVVIFVVIFILMDKYDFFRQNTSCEAQGGTCQTEESCDSTRVYTGKCDSGKICCSQEIGGG' A
#
# COMPACT_ATOMS: atom_id res chain seq x y z
N MET A 1 11.54 -22.96 38.38
CA MET A 1 11.06 -22.18 37.22
C MET A 1 10.02 -21.20 37.75
N GLU A 2 10.48 -20.04 38.21
CA GLU A 2 9.62 -18.99 38.75
C GLU A 2 8.74 -18.43 37.64
N ASN A 3 7.47 -18.82 37.65
CA ASN A 3 6.42 -18.08 36.99
C ASN A 3 6.29 -16.75 37.75
N ARG A 4 6.96 -15.70 37.25
CA ARG A 4 6.63 -14.32 37.63
C ARG A 4 5.18 -14.07 37.19
N LYS A 5 4.24 -14.36 38.09
CA LYS A 5 2.90 -13.76 38.08
C LYS A 5 3.15 -12.26 38.16
N GLY A 6 3.17 -11.60 37.01
CA GLY A 6 3.29 -10.16 36.94
C GLY A 6 2.10 -9.58 37.68
N GLU A 7 2.35 -8.99 38.85
CA GLU A 7 1.50 -7.94 39.39
C GLU A 7 1.62 -6.77 38.40
N MET A 8 0.92 -6.86 37.27
CA MET A 8 0.75 -5.72 36.38
C MET A 8 -0.07 -4.71 37.16
N THR A 9 0.62 -3.70 37.69
CA THR A 9 0.02 -2.52 38.29
C THR A 9 -1.02 -1.95 37.34
N ILE A 10 -2.21 -1.66 37.85
CA ILE A 10 -3.37 -1.19 37.07
C ILE A 10 -3.00 0.03 36.20
N GLU A 11 -2.08 0.87 36.69
CA GLU A 11 -1.51 2.01 35.95
C GLU A 11 -0.82 1.58 34.65
N THR A 12 -0.09 0.46 34.65
CA THR A 12 0.54 -0.11 33.46
C THR A 12 -0.50 -0.61 32.47
N LEU A 13 -1.60 -1.20 32.95
CA LEU A 13 -2.68 -1.70 32.10
C LEU A 13 -3.42 -0.56 31.38
N ILE A 14 -3.70 0.53 32.08
CA ILE A 14 -4.31 1.74 31.49
C ILE A 14 -3.35 2.39 30.48
N GLY A 15 -2.05 2.44 30.79
CA GLY A 15 -1.03 2.93 29.86
C GLY A 15 -1.01 2.15 28.54
N PHE A 16 -1.01 0.82 28.60
CA PHE A 16 -1.08 -0.01 27.39
C PHE A 16 -2.39 0.18 26.63
N ALA A 17 -3.53 0.29 27.32
CA ALA A 17 -4.82 0.52 26.66
C ALA A 17 -4.84 1.83 25.86
N LEU A 18 -4.36 2.93 26.44
CA LEU A 18 -4.27 4.22 25.75
C LEU A 18 -3.28 4.19 24.57
N LEU A 19 -2.12 3.56 24.76
CA LEU A 19 -1.13 3.39 23.71
C LEU A 19 -1.68 2.60 22.51
N ILE A 20 -2.41 1.52 22.78
CA ILE A 20 -3.06 0.71 21.75
C ILE A 20 -4.08 1.54 20.96
N VAL A 21 -4.91 2.35 21.64
CA VAL A 21 -5.88 3.24 20.97
C VAL A 21 -5.17 4.23 20.04
N VAL A 22 -4.08 4.85 20.49
CA VAL A 22 -3.28 5.77 19.65
C VAL A 22 -2.71 5.04 18.43
N ILE A 23 -2.15 3.83 18.62
CA ILE A 23 -1.62 3.01 17.51
C ILE A 23 -2.73 2.69 16.51
N PHE A 24 -3.92 2.31 16.96
CA PHE A 24 -5.04 2.06 16.06
C PHE A 24 -5.38 3.29 15.21
N VAL A 25 -5.47 4.48 15.82
CA VAL A 25 -5.75 5.72 15.10
C VAL A 25 -4.67 6.00 14.03
N VAL A 26 -3.39 5.82 14.37
CA VAL A 26 -2.29 5.97 13.40
C VAL A 26 -2.43 4.97 12.25
N ILE A 27 -2.75 3.72 12.54
CA ILE A 27 -2.96 2.67 11.52
C ILE A 27 -4.12 3.05 10.60
N PHE A 28 -5.24 3.55 11.13
CA PHE A 28 -6.38 3.97 10.31
C PHE A 28 -6.02 5.13 9.37
N ILE A 29 -5.28 6.13 9.86
CA ILE A 29 -4.78 7.25 9.03
C ILE A 29 -3.86 6.73 7.93
N LEU A 30 -2.98 5.77 8.25
CA LEU A 30 -2.10 5.16 7.28
C LEU A 30 -2.88 4.32 6.27
N MET A 31 -3.90 3.55 6.68
CA MET A 31 -4.73 2.74 5.77
C MET A 31 -5.44 3.60 4.72
N ASP A 32 -5.97 4.77 5.11
CA ASP A 32 -6.58 5.74 4.20
C ASP A 32 -5.56 6.23 3.15
N LYS A 33 -4.32 6.53 3.59
CA LYS A 33 -3.22 6.86 2.69
C LYS A 33 -2.68 5.68 1.87
N TYR A 34 -2.75 4.46 2.40
CA TYR A 34 -2.29 3.26 1.69
C TYR A 34 -3.22 2.92 0.54
N ASP A 35 -4.52 3.18 0.66
CA ASP A 35 -5.44 3.06 -0.47
C ASP A 35 -5.11 4.10 -1.56
N PHE A 36 -4.79 5.34 -1.17
CA PHE A 36 -4.31 6.38 -2.09
C PHE A 36 -2.99 5.99 -2.78
N PHE A 37 -2.04 5.38 -2.05
CA PHE A 37 -0.79 4.89 -2.63
C PHE A 37 -1.00 3.69 -3.57
N ARG A 38 -2.00 2.85 -3.28
CA ARG A 38 -2.44 1.76 -4.18
C ARG A 38 -3.11 2.30 -5.43
N GLN A 39 -3.88 3.39 -5.33
CA GLN A 39 -4.42 4.09 -6.50
C GLN A 39 -3.31 4.77 -7.31
N ASN A 40 -2.21 5.17 -6.67
CA ASN A 40 -1.01 5.69 -7.34
C ASN A 40 -0.18 4.60 -8.06
N THR A 41 -0.64 3.34 -8.06
CA THR A 41 -0.13 2.27 -8.93
C THR A 41 -0.96 2.15 -10.22
N SER A 42 -1.73 3.19 -10.57
CA SER A 42 -2.35 3.29 -11.88
C SER A 42 -1.26 3.29 -12.95
N CYS A 43 -1.56 2.69 -14.10
CA CYS A 43 -0.63 2.65 -15.23
C CYS A 43 -0.13 4.05 -15.63
N GLU A 44 -1.02 5.04 -15.58
CA GLU A 44 -0.75 6.44 -15.89
C GLU A 44 0.22 7.10 -14.90
N ALA A 45 0.14 6.77 -13.61
CA ALA A 45 1.08 7.29 -12.60
C ALA A 45 2.52 6.78 -12.80
N GLN A 46 2.69 5.64 -13.49
CA GLN A 46 3.99 5.08 -13.86
C GLN A 46 4.46 5.54 -15.26
N GLY A 47 3.77 6.50 -15.88
CA GLY A 47 4.10 6.98 -17.23
C GLY A 47 3.72 5.99 -18.34
N GLY A 48 2.85 5.01 -18.04
CA GLY A 48 2.30 4.08 -19.01
C GLY A 48 0.88 4.44 -19.44
N THR A 49 0.39 3.76 -20.47
CA THR A 49 -1.01 3.84 -20.92
C THR A 49 -1.65 2.46 -20.90
N CYS A 50 -2.89 2.36 -20.42
CA CYS A 50 -3.65 1.12 -20.43
C CYS A 50 -4.14 0.78 -21.84
N GLN A 51 -3.61 -0.28 -22.44
CA GLN A 51 -4.00 -0.74 -23.77
C GLN A 51 -4.31 -2.24 -23.78
N THR A 52 -4.98 -2.71 -24.82
CA THR A 52 -5.16 -4.14 -25.08
C THR A 52 -3.81 -4.79 -25.39
N GLU A 53 -3.67 -6.07 -25.06
CA GLU A 53 -2.41 -6.80 -25.25
C GLU A 53 -1.88 -6.72 -26.69
N GLU A 54 -2.78 -6.75 -27.67
CA GLU A 54 -2.47 -6.66 -29.10
C GLU A 54 -2.03 -5.25 -29.55
N SER A 55 -2.40 -4.20 -28.80
CA SER A 55 -2.08 -2.81 -29.12
C SER A 55 -0.86 -2.28 -28.35
N CYS A 56 -0.25 -3.14 -27.53
CA CYS A 56 0.90 -2.83 -26.71
C CYS A 56 2.20 -3.09 -27.49
N ASP A 57 2.63 -2.12 -28.29
CA ASP A 57 3.86 -2.22 -29.10
C ASP A 57 5.14 -2.04 -28.25
N SER A 58 5.00 -1.66 -26.99
CA SER A 58 6.09 -1.28 -26.08
C SER A 58 6.17 -2.15 -24.82
N THR A 59 7.08 -1.81 -23.89
CA THR A 59 7.36 -2.62 -22.69
C THR A 59 6.13 -2.74 -21.78
N ARG A 60 5.78 -3.98 -21.43
CA ARG A 60 4.68 -4.29 -20.53
C ARG A 60 5.07 -4.02 -19.08
N VAL A 61 4.24 -3.26 -18.37
CA VAL A 61 4.43 -2.92 -16.96
C VAL A 61 3.42 -3.70 -16.14
N TYR A 62 3.85 -4.85 -15.59
CA TYR A 62 2.98 -5.72 -14.80
C TYR A 62 2.58 -5.14 -13.43
N THR A 63 3.23 -4.05 -13.01
CA THR A 63 2.91 -3.33 -11.78
C THR A 63 1.75 -2.34 -11.96
N GLY A 64 1.45 -1.88 -13.18
CA GLY A 64 0.38 -0.93 -13.44
C GLY A 64 -0.99 -1.60 -13.46
N LYS A 65 -1.91 -1.16 -12.61
CA LYS A 65 -3.31 -1.62 -12.68
C LYS A 65 -4.05 -0.90 -13.81
N CYS A 66 -4.77 -1.68 -14.60
CA CYS A 66 -5.69 -1.23 -15.63
C CYS A 66 -7.03 -1.94 -15.45
N ASP A 67 -8.14 -1.24 -15.70
CA ASP A 67 -9.46 -1.83 -15.64
C ASP A 67 -9.73 -2.74 -16.85
N SER A 68 -10.42 -3.86 -16.59
CA SER A 68 -11.05 -4.75 -17.58
C SER A 68 -10.13 -5.26 -18.69
N GLY A 69 -9.22 -6.18 -18.35
CA GLY A 69 -8.47 -6.99 -19.34
C GLY A 69 -7.43 -6.23 -20.17
N LYS A 70 -7.22 -4.95 -19.86
CA LYS A 70 -6.15 -4.14 -20.43
C LYS A 70 -4.87 -4.34 -19.63
N ILE A 71 -3.72 -4.23 -20.30
CA ILE A 71 -2.40 -4.27 -19.70
C ILE A 71 -1.80 -2.86 -19.69
N CYS A 72 -0.90 -2.60 -18.76
CA CYS A 72 -0.19 -1.34 -18.74
C CYS A 72 1.02 -1.39 -19.69
N CYS A 73 1.07 -0.45 -20.62
CA CYS A 73 2.13 -0.33 -21.63
C CYS A 73 2.92 0.95 -21.39
N SER A 74 4.20 0.83 -21.03
CA SER A 74 5.13 1.97 -20.97
C SER A 74 5.84 2.06 -22.31
N GLN A 75 5.86 3.25 -22.91
CA GLN A 75 6.82 3.55 -23.96
C GLN A 75 8.14 3.84 -23.23
N GLU A 76 9.17 3.03 -23.45
CA GLU A 76 10.51 3.36 -22.94
C GLU A 76 10.87 4.71 -23.53
N ILE A 77 10.83 5.77 -22.71
CA ILE A 77 11.41 7.04 -23.08
C ILE A 77 12.92 6.84 -22.98
N GLY A 78 13.49 6.16 -23.96
CA GLY A 78 14.88 6.32 -24.34
C GLY A 78 15.03 7.73 -24.91
N GLY A 79 15.39 8.68 -24.05
CA GLY A 79 16.13 9.88 -24.44
C GLY A 79 17.43 9.83 -23.64
N GLY A 80 18.60 9.66 -24.25
CA GLY A 80 19.12 10.48 -25.33
C GLY A 80 20.28 11.28 -24.74
#